data_AF-A0A5R9F0M6-F1
#
_entry.id   AF-A0A5R9F0M6-F1
#
_cell.length_a   1.000
_cell.length_b   1.000
_cell.length_c   1.000
_cell.angle_alpha   90.00
_cell.angle_beta   90.00
_cell.angle_gamma   90.00
#
_symmetry.space_group_name_H-M   'P 1'
#
loop_
_entity.id
_entity.type
_entity.pdbx_description
1 polymer ?
#
loop_
_entity_poly.entity_id
_entity_poly.type
_entity_poly.pdbx_seq_one_letter_code
_entity_poly.pdbx_strand_id
1 'polypeptide(L)'
;MNISRVIVGLLVLVVIASGISFGENGSLIDHVKKQMTANEHPNGKKEAKEVSSSPSLKEEDSTDNKEQESKGKIAEKEETGETAKDEPEDKQEADSNESSEKIYDGPIAKWVEKIDYEDAVKYRDGQEEKAKKLVQVSHNYLNDTFAYGRLDETELNNLIEGPNYPEWSKFQDDVAWLRGYGFTEDSRVYYDMMNVEGLFYSVIKGDKMAVRYIHRIFHDLDKNINNSYPDTKEWGVTEAFGDNYKKVEDYVAGDVETDE
;
A
#
# COMPACT_ATOMS: atom_id res chain seq x y z
N MET A 1 16.84 -13.64 35.03
CA MET A 1 16.08 -14.45 34.06
C MET A 1 16.19 -13.75 32.70
N ASN A 2 16.87 -14.35 31.73
CA ASN A 2 17.23 -13.66 30.47
C ASN A 2 16.08 -13.76 29.46
N ILE A 3 15.30 -12.68 29.35
CA ILE A 3 14.13 -12.54 28.47
C ILE A 3 14.49 -12.82 27.00
N SER A 4 15.72 -12.53 26.57
CA SER A 4 16.19 -12.78 25.20
C SER A 4 16.28 -14.26 24.81
N ARG A 5 16.39 -15.20 25.77
CA ARG A 5 16.43 -16.64 25.44
C ARG A 5 15.03 -17.23 25.23
N VAL A 6 14.00 -16.62 25.83
CA VAL A 6 12.61 -17.10 25.73
C VAL A 6 12.01 -16.72 24.37
N ILE A 7 12.32 -15.52 23.87
CA ILE A 7 11.80 -15.03 22.58
C ILE A 7 12.36 -15.84 21.39
N VAL A 8 13.65 -16.20 21.43
CA VAL A 8 14.28 -17.01 20.37
C VAL A 8 13.73 -18.44 20.34
N GLY A 9 13.42 -19.01 21.51
CA GLY A 9 12.76 -20.32 21.59
C GLY A 9 11.36 -20.33 20.96
N LEU A 10 10.62 -19.23 21.09
CA LEU A 10 9.27 -19.12 20.52
C LEU A 10 9.30 -18.97 18.99
N LEU A 11 10.26 -18.22 18.44
CA LEU A 11 10.40 -18.02 17.00
C LEU A 11 10.78 -19.31 16.25
N VAL A 12 11.63 -20.16 16.84
CA VAL A 12 12.01 -21.44 16.23
C VAL A 12 10.82 -22.43 16.21
N LEU A 13 9.96 -22.38 17.23
CA LEU A 13 8.77 -23.25 17.31
C LEU A 13 7.69 -22.89 16.28
N VAL A 14 7.51 -21.60 15.99
CA VAL A 14 6.55 -21.14 14.96
C VAL A 14 6.98 -21.59 13.56
N VAL A 15 8.27 -21.55 13.25
CA VAL A 15 8.79 -21.97 11.93
C VAL A 15 8.65 -23.47 11.71
N ILE A 16 8.82 -24.29 12.75
CA ILE A 16 8.66 -25.76 12.67
C ILE A 16 7.17 -26.14 12.48
N ALA A 17 6.24 -25.40 13.10
CA ALA A 17 4.81 -25.64 12.95
C ALA A 17 4.24 -25.24 11.56
N SER A 18 4.99 -24.44 10.80
CA SER A 18 4.55 -23.89 9.50
C SER A 18 4.79 -24.82 8.31
N GLY A 19 5.38 -25.99 8.51
CA GLY A 19 5.62 -26.97 7.42
C GLY A 19 6.59 -26.50 6.32
N ILE A 20 7.35 -25.42 6.57
CA ILE A 20 8.31 -24.89 5.59
C ILE A 20 9.56 -25.77 5.59
N SER A 21 9.64 -26.69 4.63
CA SER A 21 10.83 -27.48 4.37
C SER A 21 11.86 -26.63 3.62
N PHE A 22 12.88 -26.15 4.33
CA PHE A 22 14.02 -25.47 3.70
C PHE A 22 14.96 -26.50 3.08
N GLY A 23 15.04 -26.50 1.75
CA GLY A 23 16.04 -27.28 1.00
C GLY A 23 17.45 -26.86 1.36
N GLU A 24 18.38 -27.83 1.32
CA GLU A 24 19.78 -27.75 1.73
C GLU A 24 20.59 -26.68 0.99
N ASN A 25 20.41 -25.39 1.30
CA ASN A 25 21.36 -24.35 0.90
C ASN A 25 21.36 -23.19 1.91
N GLY A 26 22.30 -23.26 2.86
CA GLY A 26 22.71 -22.12 3.69
C GLY A 26 21.87 -21.89 4.94
N SER A 27 22.39 -22.34 6.09
CA SER A 27 21.74 -22.16 7.40
C SER A 27 21.55 -20.68 7.74
N LEU A 28 20.29 -20.26 7.91
CA LEU A 28 19.89 -18.93 8.40
C LEU A 28 20.60 -18.56 9.73
N ILE A 29 21.00 -19.58 10.49
CA ILE A 29 21.73 -19.46 11.77
C ILE A 29 23.11 -18.82 11.55
N ASP A 30 23.77 -19.07 10.43
CA ASP A 30 25.09 -18.51 10.14
C ASP A 30 25.00 -17.03 9.74
N HIS A 31 23.90 -16.63 9.08
CA HIS A 31 23.65 -15.23 8.74
C HIS A 31 23.33 -14.39 9.99
N VAL A 32 22.56 -14.93 10.93
CA VAL A 32 22.25 -14.27 12.21
C VAL A 32 23.49 -14.16 13.11
N LYS A 33 24.35 -15.18 13.15
CA LYS A 33 25.62 -15.12 13.90
C LYS A 33 26.58 -14.05 13.36
N LYS A 34 26.65 -13.86 12.04
CA LYS A 34 27.55 -12.89 11.40
C LYS A 34 27.16 -11.43 11.70
N GLN A 35 25.88 -11.14 11.91
CA GLN A 35 25.44 -9.79 12.27
C GLN A 35 25.65 -9.45 13.75
N MET A 36 25.70 -10.44 14.64
CA MET A 36 25.88 -10.19 16.07
C MET A 36 27.33 -9.90 16.51
N THR A 37 28.33 -10.21 15.67
CA THR A 37 29.75 -9.94 16.02
C THR A 37 30.29 -8.61 15.47
N ALA A 38 29.48 -7.84 14.74
CA ALA A 38 29.94 -6.61 14.06
C ALA A 38 29.71 -5.31 14.85
N ASN A 39 29.14 -5.37 16.06
CA ASN A 39 28.69 -4.17 16.78
C ASN A 39 29.38 -3.92 18.13
N GLU A 40 30.65 -4.30 18.24
CA GLU A 40 31.52 -3.81 19.31
C GLU A 40 32.48 -2.76 18.74
N HIS A 41 32.18 -1.49 19.02
CA HIS A 41 33.17 -0.42 18.90
C HIS A 41 33.40 0.32 20.22
N PRO A 42 34.67 0.64 20.53
CA PRO A 42 35.10 1.03 21.86
C PRO A 42 34.84 2.50 22.17
N ASN A 43 34.47 2.71 23.43
CA ASN A 43 34.30 3.97 24.11
C ASN A 43 35.59 4.82 24.07
N GLY A 44 35.53 5.99 23.44
CA GLY A 44 36.64 6.93 23.28
C GLY A 44 36.28 8.33 23.80
N LYS A 45 36.86 8.68 24.94
CA LYS A 45 36.83 9.97 25.65
C LYS A 45 37.67 11.02 24.91
N LYS A 46 37.20 12.28 24.80
CA LYS A 46 37.96 13.56 24.74
C LYS A 46 36.99 14.74 24.49
N GLU A 47 36.83 15.63 25.46
CA GLU A 47 37.54 16.92 25.65
C GLU A 47 36.94 18.09 24.84
N ALA A 48 36.53 19.12 25.59
CA ALA A 48 35.97 20.36 25.12
C ALA A 48 37.04 21.30 24.57
N LYS A 49 36.69 22.05 23.51
CA LYS A 49 37.34 23.32 23.18
C LYS A 49 36.36 24.23 22.41
N GLU A 50 36.09 25.38 22.97
CA GLU A 50 35.50 26.55 22.31
C GLU A 50 36.38 26.99 21.13
N VAL A 51 35.79 27.48 20.03
CA VAL A 51 36.13 28.77 19.35
C VAL A 51 34.98 29.13 18.38
N SER A 52 34.31 30.24 18.70
CA SER A 52 33.95 31.42 17.89
C SER A 52 33.98 31.38 16.33
N SER A 53 33.08 32.20 15.77
CA SER A 53 33.09 32.92 14.47
C SER A 53 32.31 32.34 13.27
N SER A 54 31.13 32.94 13.03
CA SER A 54 30.54 33.15 11.67
C SER A 54 31.45 34.10 10.87
N PRO A 55 31.42 34.13 9.51
CA PRO A 55 30.28 34.71 8.78
C PRO A 55 30.04 34.25 7.31
N SER A 56 28.85 34.62 6.81
CA SER A 56 28.55 35.20 5.48
C SER A 56 28.62 34.37 4.19
N LEU A 57 27.42 34.23 3.59
CA LEU A 57 27.02 34.45 2.18
C LEU A 57 28.01 34.15 1.04
N LYS A 58 27.53 33.39 0.04
CA LYS A 58 27.52 33.83 -1.37
C LYS A 58 26.56 33.01 -2.24
N GLU A 59 25.79 33.75 -3.02
CA GLU A 59 25.04 33.37 -4.21
C GLU A 59 26.00 33.03 -5.38
N GLU A 60 25.51 32.26 -6.36
CA GLU A 60 25.75 32.30 -7.82
C GLU A 60 25.19 30.98 -8.38
N ASP A 61 24.09 30.96 -9.13
CA ASP A 61 23.85 31.42 -10.51
C ASP A 61 24.35 30.45 -11.60
N SER A 62 23.45 30.26 -12.57
CA SER A 62 23.67 30.07 -14.00
C SER A 62 23.71 28.68 -14.64
N THR A 63 22.72 28.51 -15.53
CA THR A 63 22.77 28.02 -16.93
C THR A 63 22.91 26.52 -17.20
N ASP A 64 21.98 25.84 -17.88
CA ASP A 64 21.40 26.00 -19.24
C ASP A 64 22.27 25.33 -20.34
N ASN A 65 21.77 24.24 -20.92
CA ASN A 65 22.14 23.63 -22.22
C ASN A 65 21.27 22.37 -22.44
N LYS A 66 20.23 22.41 -23.29
CA LYS A 66 20.21 22.37 -24.77
C LYS A 66 20.52 20.99 -25.38
N GLU A 67 19.44 20.25 -25.60
CA GLU A 67 18.98 19.75 -26.91
C GLU A 67 20.02 19.09 -27.85
N GLN A 68 19.86 17.78 -28.08
CA GLN A 68 20.30 17.17 -29.33
C GLN A 68 19.38 16.02 -29.75
N GLU A 69 18.54 16.30 -30.74
CA GLU A 69 17.85 15.33 -31.59
C GLU A 69 18.86 14.45 -32.34
N SER A 70 18.52 13.16 -32.52
CA SER A 70 19.11 12.33 -33.57
C SER A 70 18.04 11.38 -34.13
N LYS A 71 17.63 11.67 -35.36
CA LYS A 71 16.78 10.84 -36.23
C LYS A 71 17.55 9.61 -36.72
N GLY A 72 16.91 8.44 -36.67
CA GLY A 72 17.30 7.22 -37.38
C GLY A 72 16.07 6.59 -38.03
N LYS A 73 16.19 6.20 -39.31
CA LYS A 73 15.11 5.96 -40.27
C LYS A 73 15.38 4.60 -40.98
N ILE A 74 14.31 3.89 -41.39
CA ILE A 74 14.19 2.79 -42.40
C ILE A 74 14.85 1.44 -41.97
N ALA A 75 14.30 0.23 -42.17
CA ALA A 75 13.57 -0.30 -43.32
C ALA A 75 12.75 -1.58 -43.04
N GLU A 76 11.71 -1.76 -43.87
CA GLU A 76 10.89 -2.95 -44.10
C GLU A 76 11.67 -4.18 -44.59
N LYS A 77 11.14 -5.38 -44.31
CA LYS A 77 11.01 -6.45 -45.33
C LYS A 77 9.94 -7.48 -44.96
N GLU A 78 9.00 -7.68 -45.89
CA GLU A 78 8.02 -8.76 -45.99
C GLU A 78 8.69 -10.13 -46.27
N GLU A 79 8.09 -11.25 -45.85
CA GLU A 79 7.28 -12.15 -46.72
C GLU A 79 7.11 -13.57 -46.10
N THR A 80 5.83 -13.97 -45.98
CA THR A 80 5.20 -15.28 -46.29
C THR A 80 5.81 -16.64 -45.91
N GLY A 81 4.95 -17.51 -45.34
CA GLY A 81 5.13 -18.97 -45.31
C GLY A 81 3.97 -19.75 -44.68
N GLU A 82 2.97 -20.07 -45.50
CA GLU A 82 1.86 -21.03 -45.30
C GLU A 82 2.41 -22.48 -45.30
N THR A 83 2.04 -23.44 -44.43
CA THR A 83 0.91 -24.39 -44.57
C THR A 83 1.07 -25.59 -43.59
N ALA A 84 -0.08 -26.20 -43.24
CA ALA A 84 -0.36 -27.60 -42.83
C ALA A 84 0.21 -28.13 -41.47
N LYS A 85 -0.61 -28.40 -40.44
CA LYS A 85 -1.62 -29.48 -40.24
C LYS A 85 -0.98 -30.84 -39.94
N ASP A 86 -0.97 -31.21 -38.65
CA ASP A 86 -1.22 -32.58 -38.17
C ASP A 86 -1.42 -32.59 -36.63
N GLU A 87 -2.61 -33.04 -36.22
CA GLU A 87 -2.93 -33.64 -34.92
C GLU A 87 -2.64 -35.16 -35.05
N PRO A 88 -2.32 -35.93 -33.97
CA PRO A 88 -3.26 -36.10 -32.87
C PRO A 88 -2.70 -36.37 -31.46
N GLU A 89 -3.61 -36.18 -30.50
CA GLU A 89 -3.81 -36.89 -29.23
C GLU A 89 -2.59 -37.29 -28.39
N ASP A 90 -2.41 -36.59 -27.27
CA ASP A 90 -1.97 -37.24 -26.05
C ASP A 90 -2.91 -36.93 -24.88
N LYS A 91 -3.32 -37.99 -24.20
CA LYS A 91 -4.31 -38.00 -23.12
C LYS A 91 -3.59 -37.85 -21.80
N GLN A 92 -3.70 -36.70 -21.15
CA GLN A 92 -3.35 -36.59 -19.74
C GLN A 92 -4.33 -35.70 -18.97
N GLU A 93 -5.01 -36.36 -18.04
CA GLU A 93 -5.42 -35.92 -16.70
C GLU A 93 -6.15 -34.57 -16.57
N ALA A 94 -7.47 -34.66 -16.44
CA ALA A 94 -8.25 -33.69 -15.68
C ALA A 94 -8.66 -34.35 -14.35
N ASP A 95 -7.73 -34.37 -13.40
CA ASP A 95 -8.09 -34.40 -11.99
C ASP A 95 -8.68 -33.02 -11.69
N SER A 96 -10.01 -32.95 -11.62
CA SER A 96 -10.76 -31.75 -11.32
C SER A 96 -10.49 -31.37 -9.87
N ASN A 97 -9.33 -30.74 -9.64
CA ASN A 97 -9.11 -29.93 -8.46
C ASN A 97 -10.06 -28.74 -8.62
N GLU A 98 -11.23 -28.89 -8.00
CA GLU A 98 -12.23 -27.86 -7.75
C GLU A 98 -11.53 -26.73 -6.98
N SER A 99 -10.78 -25.93 -7.75
CA SER A 99 -10.28 -24.64 -7.34
C SER A 99 -11.51 -23.86 -6.98
N SER A 100 -11.76 -23.78 -5.68
CA SER A 100 -12.71 -22.84 -5.09
C SER A 100 -12.26 -21.42 -5.42
N GLU A 101 -12.51 -21.00 -6.66
CA GLU A 101 -12.74 -19.62 -7.00
C GLU A 101 -13.89 -19.18 -6.09
N LYS A 102 -13.51 -18.57 -4.96
CA LYS A 102 -14.40 -17.66 -4.26
C LYS A 102 -14.62 -16.48 -5.18
N ILE A 103 -15.56 -16.66 -6.12
CA ILE A 103 -16.18 -15.56 -6.83
C ILE A 103 -16.88 -14.75 -5.74
N TYR A 104 -16.25 -13.64 -5.34
CA TYR A 104 -16.81 -12.68 -4.40
C TYR A 104 -17.85 -11.86 -5.17
N ASP A 105 -19.03 -12.46 -5.35
CA ASP A 105 -20.16 -11.87 -6.07
C ASP A 105 -21.00 -11.04 -5.10
N GLY A 106 -20.61 -9.78 -4.91
CA GLY A 106 -21.42 -8.78 -4.19
C GLY A 106 -20.63 -7.80 -3.32
N PRO A 107 -21.15 -6.57 -3.10
CA PRO A 107 -20.47 -5.54 -2.35
C PRO A 107 -20.26 -6.00 -0.91
N ILE A 108 -19.00 -6.04 -0.48
CA ILE A 108 -18.55 -6.37 0.88
C ILE A 108 -19.34 -5.55 1.94
N ALA A 109 -19.82 -4.37 1.56
CA ALA A 109 -20.55 -3.43 2.42
C ALA A 109 -21.88 -3.94 3.01
N LYS A 110 -22.61 -4.86 2.35
CA LYS A 110 -23.98 -5.21 2.79
C LYS A 110 -24.06 -6.19 3.97
N TRP A 111 -22.94 -6.80 4.36
CA TRP A 111 -22.94 -7.95 5.28
C TRP A 111 -22.55 -7.65 6.72
N VAL A 112 -22.19 -6.41 7.06
CA VAL A 112 -21.93 -6.06 8.45
C VAL A 112 -23.11 -5.27 8.99
N GLU A 113 -23.88 -5.92 9.86
CA GLU A 113 -24.93 -5.26 10.64
C GLU A 113 -24.30 -4.06 11.36
N LYS A 114 -24.75 -2.86 11.04
CA LYS A 114 -24.16 -1.61 11.54
C LYS A 114 -24.40 -1.52 13.04
N ILE A 115 -23.41 -1.94 13.82
CA ILE A 115 -23.34 -1.67 15.25
C ILE A 115 -22.91 -0.20 15.38
N ASP A 116 -23.66 0.60 16.12
CA ASP A 116 -23.25 1.97 16.44
C ASP A 116 -22.04 1.90 17.38
N TYR A 117 -20.85 2.16 16.85
CA TYR A 117 -19.61 2.10 17.61
C TYR A 117 -19.31 3.46 18.23
N GLU A 118 -19.16 3.47 19.56
CA GLU A 118 -18.81 4.69 20.31
C GLU A 118 -17.45 5.25 19.89
N ASP A 119 -16.48 4.37 19.61
CA ASP A 119 -15.10 4.76 19.31
C ASP A 119 -14.89 5.06 17.81
N ALA A 120 -14.42 6.29 17.51
CA ALA A 120 -14.01 6.68 16.16
C ALA A 120 -12.81 5.85 15.67
N VAL A 121 -11.79 5.73 16.53
CA VAL A 121 -10.54 5.03 16.24
C VAL A 121 -10.15 4.20 17.44
N LYS A 122 -9.87 2.93 17.21
CA LYS A 122 -9.29 2.03 18.21
C LYS A 122 -8.24 1.14 17.55
N TYR A 123 -7.07 1.10 18.16
CA TYR A 123 -5.92 0.36 17.65
C TYR A 123 -5.82 -1.00 18.31
N ARG A 124 -5.30 -1.98 17.57
CA ARG A 124 -4.86 -3.24 18.18
C ARG A 124 -3.63 -3.00 19.05
N ASP A 125 -3.44 -3.85 20.06
CA ASP A 125 -2.38 -3.70 21.05
C ASP A 125 -0.99 -3.52 20.41
N GLY A 126 -0.34 -2.40 20.76
CA GLY A 126 1.00 -2.06 20.28
C GLY A 126 1.09 -1.66 18.81
N GLN A 127 -0.04 -1.48 18.10
CA GLN A 127 -0.05 -1.18 16.66
C GLN A 127 -0.27 0.30 16.32
N GLU A 128 -0.60 1.13 17.31
CA GLU A 128 -0.95 2.55 17.09
C GLU A 128 0.09 3.31 16.27
N GLU A 129 1.38 3.27 16.66
CA GLU A 129 2.43 4.01 15.96
C GLU A 129 2.56 3.57 14.49
N LYS A 130 2.48 2.27 14.22
CA LYS A 130 2.55 1.73 12.86
C LYS A 130 1.32 2.10 12.05
N ALA A 131 0.13 2.00 12.63
CA ALA A 131 -1.11 2.38 11.97
C ALA A 131 -1.11 3.87 11.60
N LYS A 132 -0.73 4.74 12.54
CA LYS A 132 -0.53 6.18 12.32
C LYS A 132 0.40 6.47 11.13
N LYS A 133 1.56 5.81 11.13
CA LYS A 133 2.54 5.94 10.04
C LYS A 133 1.99 5.47 8.70
N LEU A 134 1.27 4.36 8.65
CA LEU A 134 0.71 3.84 7.40
C LEU A 134 -0.42 4.71 6.85
N VAL A 135 -1.26 5.29 7.71
CA VAL A 135 -2.25 6.30 7.30
C VAL A 135 -1.56 7.49 6.62
N GLN A 136 -0.49 8.01 7.24
CA GLN A 136 0.28 9.12 6.68
C GLN A 136 0.97 8.75 5.35
N VAL A 137 1.61 7.59 5.28
CA VAL A 137 2.28 7.11 4.06
C VAL A 137 1.28 6.93 2.93
N SER A 138 0.11 6.38 3.22
CA SER A 138 -0.98 6.21 2.26
C SER A 138 -1.50 7.55 1.75
N HIS A 139 -1.74 8.52 2.64
CA HIS A 139 -2.15 9.86 2.25
C HIS A 139 -1.09 10.55 1.36
N ASN A 140 0.19 10.47 1.72
CA ASN A 140 1.28 11.04 0.92
C ASN A 140 1.36 10.40 -0.47
N TYR A 141 1.25 9.08 -0.56
CA TYR A 141 1.21 8.37 -1.84
C TYR A 141 0.07 8.87 -2.74
N LEU A 142 -1.14 9.03 -2.18
CA LEU A 142 -2.30 9.51 -2.93
C LEU A 142 -2.13 10.97 -3.37
N ASN A 143 -1.50 11.81 -2.55
CA ASN A 143 -1.14 13.18 -2.91
C ASN A 143 -0.14 13.23 -4.06
N ASP A 144 0.95 12.48 -3.95
CA ASP A 144 2.02 12.47 -4.94
C ASP A 144 1.54 11.94 -6.29
N THR A 145 0.60 11.00 -6.27
CA THR A 145 0.09 10.33 -7.48
C THR A 145 -1.09 11.09 -8.11
N PHE A 146 -2.05 11.56 -7.31
CA PHE A 146 -3.37 11.97 -7.81
C PHE A 146 -3.75 13.43 -7.52
N ALA A 147 -3.02 14.16 -6.68
CA ALA A 147 -3.40 15.54 -6.33
C ALA A 147 -3.20 16.54 -7.48
N TYR A 148 -3.80 17.73 -7.29
CA TYR A 148 -3.64 18.89 -8.18
C TYR A 148 -4.10 18.66 -9.64
N GLY A 149 -5.16 17.87 -9.83
CA GLY A 149 -5.71 17.59 -11.17
C GLY A 149 -5.06 16.40 -11.88
N ARG A 150 -3.96 15.84 -11.34
CA ARG A 150 -3.27 14.69 -11.95
C ARG A 150 -4.16 13.46 -12.13
N LEU A 151 -5.16 13.27 -11.26
CA LEU A 151 -6.13 12.19 -11.43
C LEU A 151 -6.88 12.25 -12.76
N ASP A 152 -7.19 13.44 -13.25
CA ASP A 152 -7.94 13.60 -14.50
C ASP A 152 -7.09 13.21 -15.72
N GLU A 153 -5.76 13.37 -15.60
CA GLU A 153 -4.78 12.97 -16.61
C GLU A 153 -4.28 11.52 -16.43
N THR A 154 -4.54 10.91 -15.28
CA THR A 154 -4.05 9.56 -14.98
C THR A 154 -4.89 8.51 -15.69
N GLU A 155 -4.23 7.64 -16.46
CA GLU A 155 -4.84 6.40 -16.93
C GLU A 155 -4.78 5.35 -15.82
N LEU A 156 -5.93 5.02 -15.24
CA LEU A 156 -6.01 4.11 -14.09
C LEU A 156 -5.51 2.70 -14.40
N ASN A 157 -5.54 2.28 -15.67
CA ASN A 157 -4.94 1.02 -16.10
C ASN A 157 -3.43 0.93 -15.75
N ASN A 158 -2.73 2.06 -15.68
CA ASN A 158 -1.33 2.10 -15.29
C ASN A 158 -1.10 1.78 -13.80
N LEU A 159 -2.14 1.81 -12.97
CA LEU A 159 -2.09 1.38 -11.56
C LEU A 159 -2.20 -0.14 -11.43
N ILE A 160 -2.74 -0.84 -12.44
CA ILE A 160 -3.06 -2.28 -12.39
C ILE A 160 -1.98 -3.08 -13.12
N GLU A 161 -1.48 -2.57 -14.25
CA GLU A 161 -0.53 -3.30 -15.10
C GLU A 161 0.67 -2.44 -15.54
N GLY A 162 0.72 -1.19 -15.08
CA GLY A 162 1.71 -0.20 -15.52
C GLY A 162 2.83 0.07 -14.52
N PRO A 163 3.62 1.14 -14.76
CA PRO A 163 4.78 1.47 -13.94
C PRO A 163 4.45 1.84 -12.50
N ASN A 164 3.19 2.21 -12.21
CA ASN A 164 2.72 2.57 -10.86
C ASN A 164 2.12 1.38 -10.10
N TYR A 165 2.09 0.19 -10.71
CA TYR A 165 1.56 -1.02 -10.08
C TYR A 165 2.26 -1.39 -8.76
N PRO A 166 3.60 -1.34 -8.64
CA PRO A 166 4.27 -1.70 -7.39
C PRO A 166 3.82 -0.83 -6.20
N GLU A 167 3.72 0.48 -6.40
CA GLU A 167 3.30 1.43 -5.37
C GLU A 167 1.80 1.29 -5.07
N TRP A 168 0.97 1.06 -6.09
CA TRP A 168 -0.47 0.81 -5.91
C TRP A 168 -0.73 -0.48 -5.13
N SER A 169 -0.06 -1.58 -5.52
CA SER A 169 -0.14 -2.86 -4.80
C SER A 169 0.33 -2.73 -3.36
N LYS A 170 1.42 -2.00 -3.12
CA LYS A 170 1.90 -1.73 -1.76
C LYS A 170 0.86 -0.93 -0.95
N PHE A 171 0.20 0.03 -1.56
CA PHE A 171 -0.87 0.78 -0.91
C PHE A 171 -2.05 -0.14 -0.54
N GLN A 172 -2.48 -1.04 -1.45
CA GLN A 172 -3.51 -2.03 -1.15
C GLN A 172 -3.12 -2.94 0.03
N ASP A 173 -1.87 -3.40 0.08
CA ASP A 173 -1.34 -4.18 1.20
C ASP A 173 -1.34 -3.39 2.53
N ASP A 174 -1.00 -2.09 2.47
CA ASP A 174 -1.04 -1.21 3.64
C ASP A 174 -2.48 -1.07 4.18
N VAL A 175 -3.48 -0.92 3.29
CA VAL A 175 -4.92 -0.88 3.68
C VAL A 175 -5.37 -2.20 4.30
N ALA A 176 -5.04 -3.32 3.66
CA ALA A 176 -5.37 -4.64 4.19
C ALA A 176 -4.72 -4.87 5.56
N TRP A 177 -3.48 -4.39 5.75
CA TRP A 177 -2.79 -4.44 7.04
C TRP A 177 -3.48 -3.54 8.08
N LEU A 178 -3.86 -2.30 7.72
CA LEU A 178 -4.56 -1.39 8.61
C LEU A 178 -5.87 -2.00 9.11
N ARG A 179 -6.65 -2.64 8.23
CA ARG A 179 -7.88 -3.34 8.63
C ARG A 179 -7.62 -4.59 9.47
N GLY A 180 -6.72 -5.47 9.02
CA GLY A 180 -6.51 -6.77 9.64
C GLY A 180 -5.72 -6.72 10.96
N TYR A 181 -4.78 -5.79 11.08
CA TYR A 181 -3.82 -5.74 12.18
C TYR A 181 -3.68 -4.36 12.83
N GLY A 182 -4.02 -3.27 12.15
CA GLY A 182 -3.89 -1.92 12.70
C GLY A 182 -5.03 -1.53 13.63
N PHE A 183 -6.26 -1.58 13.11
CA PHE A 183 -7.48 -1.17 13.79
C PHE A 183 -8.28 -2.36 14.32
N THR A 184 -9.08 -2.13 15.34
CA THR A 184 -10.01 -3.13 15.88
C THR A 184 -11.37 -3.04 15.18
N GLU A 185 -12.04 -4.19 15.04
CA GLU A 185 -13.35 -4.32 14.40
C GLU A 185 -14.47 -3.55 15.12
N ASP A 186 -14.24 -3.14 16.37
CA ASP A 186 -15.16 -2.35 17.19
C ASP A 186 -14.94 -0.83 17.11
N SER A 187 -14.44 -0.34 15.97
CA SER A 187 -14.23 1.08 15.72
C SER A 187 -14.70 1.51 14.34
N ARG A 188 -15.13 2.76 14.19
CA ARG A 188 -15.63 3.29 12.92
C ARG A 188 -14.56 3.33 11.82
N VAL A 189 -13.30 3.59 12.16
CA VAL A 189 -12.18 3.56 11.20
C VAL A 189 -11.95 2.17 10.56
N TYR A 190 -12.36 1.09 11.20
CA TYR A 190 -12.33 -0.23 10.58
C TYR A 190 -13.22 -0.30 9.34
N TYR A 191 -14.40 0.32 9.42
CA TYR A 191 -15.35 0.41 8.31
C TYR A 191 -14.85 1.34 7.21
N ASP A 192 -14.14 2.42 7.58
CA ASP A 192 -13.43 3.23 6.59
C ASP A 192 -12.47 2.39 5.74
N MET A 193 -11.74 1.45 6.35
CA MET A 193 -10.87 0.54 5.61
C MET A 193 -11.64 -0.47 4.75
N MET A 194 -12.79 -0.97 5.23
CA MET A 194 -13.66 -1.83 4.42
C MET A 194 -14.21 -1.09 3.20
N ASN A 195 -14.63 0.16 3.37
CA ASN A 195 -15.10 1.01 2.28
C ASN A 195 -13.98 1.25 1.26
N VAL A 196 -12.75 1.52 1.70
CA VAL A 196 -11.59 1.64 0.81
C VAL A 196 -11.33 0.35 0.02
N GLU A 197 -11.35 -0.81 0.68
CA GLU A 197 -11.19 -2.10 -0.03
C GLU A 197 -12.29 -2.29 -1.08
N GLY A 198 -13.54 -1.91 -0.77
CA GLY A 198 -14.65 -1.87 -1.73
C GLY A 198 -14.37 -0.96 -2.93
N LEU A 199 -13.86 0.25 -2.67
CA LEU A 199 -13.53 1.23 -3.71
C LEU A 199 -12.40 0.74 -4.64
N PHE A 200 -11.46 -0.10 -4.19
CA PHE A 200 -10.43 -0.67 -5.06
C PHE A 200 -11.02 -1.44 -6.25
N TYR A 201 -12.15 -2.14 -6.06
CA TYR A 201 -12.82 -2.84 -7.14
C TYR A 201 -13.36 -1.89 -8.21
N SER A 202 -13.84 -0.71 -7.80
CA SER A 202 -14.28 0.33 -8.73
C SER A 202 -13.09 0.96 -9.46
N VAL A 203 -11.96 1.18 -8.77
CA VAL A 203 -10.73 1.68 -9.41
C VAL A 203 -10.25 0.74 -10.53
N ILE A 204 -10.33 -0.57 -10.32
CA ILE A 204 -10.00 -1.58 -11.34
C ILE A 204 -10.85 -1.42 -12.61
N LYS A 205 -12.08 -0.95 -12.46
CA LYS A 205 -13.00 -0.68 -13.58
C LYS A 205 -12.79 0.70 -14.23
N GLY A 206 -11.72 1.42 -13.85
CA GLY A 206 -11.41 2.74 -14.39
C GLY A 206 -12.18 3.89 -13.74
N ASP A 207 -12.74 3.67 -12.54
CA ASP A 207 -13.53 4.68 -11.83
C ASP A 207 -12.65 5.69 -11.07
N LYS A 208 -12.56 6.91 -11.62
CA LYS A 208 -11.83 8.02 -10.98
C LYS A 208 -12.54 8.56 -9.74
N MET A 209 -13.87 8.47 -9.64
CA MET A 209 -14.59 8.91 -8.45
C MET A 209 -14.26 8.02 -7.25
N ALA A 210 -14.05 6.72 -7.47
CA ALA A 210 -13.56 5.81 -6.44
C ALA A 210 -12.18 6.26 -5.89
N VAL A 211 -11.23 6.61 -6.77
CA VAL A 211 -9.93 7.15 -6.34
C VAL A 211 -10.09 8.43 -5.53
N ARG A 212 -11.01 9.32 -5.92
CA ARG A 212 -11.29 10.55 -5.14
C ARG A 212 -11.82 10.23 -3.75
N TYR A 213 -12.70 9.25 -3.59
CA TYR A 213 -13.18 8.85 -2.27
C TYR A 213 -12.07 8.23 -1.42
N ILE A 214 -11.26 7.33 -1.97
CA ILE A 214 -10.10 6.75 -1.28
C ILE A 214 -9.17 7.86 -0.76
N HIS A 215 -8.83 8.83 -1.62
CA HIS A 215 -8.00 9.95 -1.22
C HIS A 215 -8.61 10.78 -0.09
N ARG A 216 -9.90 11.13 -0.19
CA ARG A 216 -10.60 11.91 0.85
C ARG A 216 -10.67 11.18 2.19
N ILE A 217 -10.88 9.86 2.18
CA ILE A 217 -10.85 9.02 3.38
C ILE A 217 -9.48 9.12 4.05
N PHE A 218 -8.39 8.86 3.31
CA PHE A 218 -7.04 8.92 3.89
C PHE A 218 -6.62 10.31 4.32
N HIS A 219 -7.10 11.35 3.64
CA HIS A 219 -6.90 12.72 4.08
C HIS A 219 -7.57 12.98 5.43
N ASP A 220 -8.89 12.73 5.53
CA ASP A 220 -9.65 12.96 6.75
C ASP A 220 -9.06 12.14 7.92
N LEU A 221 -8.62 10.90 7.66
CA LEU A 221 -7.94 10.06 8.64
C LEU A 221 -6.58 10.64 9.05
N ASP A 222 -5.70 10.99 8.11
CA ASP A 222 -4.37 11.53 8.43
C ASP A 222 -4.47 12.84 9.22
N LYS A 223 -5.39 13.71 8.82
CA LYS A 223 -5.70 14.95 9.54
C LYS A 223 -6.07 14.68 11.00
N ASN A 224 -7.03 13.79 11.23
CA ASN A 224 -7.58 13.54 12.57
C ASN A 224 -6.67 12.65 13.45
N ILE A 225 -5.97 11.68 12.86
CA ILE A 225 -5.14 10.71 13.57
C ILE A 225 -3.72 11.26 13.84
N ASN A 226 -3.12 11.96 12.86
CA ASN A 226 -1.74 12.43 12.94
C ASN A 226 -1.63 13.93 13.20
N ASN A 227 -2.75 14.67 13.28
CA ASN A 227 -2.76 16.12 13.39
C ASN A 227 -1.93 16.79 12.27
N SER A 228 -2.04 16.28 11.05
CA SER A 228 -1.34 16.83 9.89
C SER A 228 -1.85 18.25 9.57
N TYR A 229 -1.23 19.28 10.16
CA TYR A 229 -1.39 20.69 9.78
C TYR A 229 -0.50 20.97 8.55
N PRO A 230 -1.02 21.57 7.46
CA PRO A 230 -1.90 22.75 7.52
C PRO A 230 -3.21 22.63 6.73
N ASP A 231 -3.62 21.43 6.30
CA ASP A 231 -4.79 21.33 5.42
C ASP A 231 -6.09 21.53 6.21
N THR A 232 -6.68 22.72 6.03
CA THR A 232 -7.94 23.10 6.69
C THR A 232 -9.14 22.36 6.14
N LYS A 233 -9.02 21.75 4.96
CA LYS A 233 -10.14 21.09 4.31
C LYS A 233 -10.43 19.76 4.99
N GLU A 234 -11.71 19.53 5.26
CA GLU A 234 -12.25 18.25 5.69
C GLU A 234 -13.36 17.92 4.70
N TRP A 235 -13.36 16.70 4.19
CA TRP A 235 -14.44 16.24 3.32
C TRP A 235 -15.57 15.62 4.15
N GLY A 236 -15.23 15.09 5.33
CA GLY A 236 -16.16 14.46 6.24
C GLY A 236 -16.75 13.19 5.63
N VAL A 237 -15.95 12.44 4.86
CA VAL A 237 -16.40 11.22 4.17
C VAL A 237 -16.10 9.94 4.93
N THR A 238 -15.41 10.04 6.07
CA THR A 238 -15.10 8.91 6.94
C THR A 238 -16.23 8.64 7.92
N GLU A 239 -16.47 7.39 8.26
CA GLU A 239 -17.34 7.00 9.38
C GLU A 239 -16.73 7.44 10.71
N ALA A 240 -15.40 7.41 10.84
CA ALA A 240 -14.72 7.80 12.07
C ALA A 240 -14.94 9.27 12.45
N PHE A 241 -14.88 10.19 11.48
CA PHE A 241 -14.82 11.63 11.76
C PHE A 241 -15.81 12.48 10.95
N GLY A 242 -16.49 11.90 9.96
CA GLY A 242 -17.33 12.63 9.03
C GLY A 242 -18.83 12.42 9.21
N ASP A 243 -19.61 13.38 8.73
CA ASP A 243 -21.08 13.32 8.69
C ASP A 243 -21.61 12.89 7.30
N ASN A 244 -20.75 12.86 6.27
CA ASN A 244 -21.10 12.52 4.89
C ASN A 244 -20.65 11.12 4.48
N TYR A 245 -20.29 10.26 5.43
CA TYR A 245 -19.80 8.90 5.15
C TYR A 245 -20.78 8.06 4.34
N LYS A 246 -22.10 8.29 4.50
CA LYS A 246 -23.14 7.58 3.75
C LYS A 246 -22.97 7.70 2.24
N LYS A 247 -22.42 8.83 1.75
CA LYS A 247 -22.13 8.98 0.32
C LYS A 247 -21.12 7.96 -0.18
N VAL A 248 -20.14 7.59 0.64
CA VAL A 248 -19.16 6.54 0.32
C VAL A 248 -19.83 5.17 0.42
N GLU A 249 -20.60 4.93 1.48
CA GLU A 249 -21.34 3.67 1.69
C GLU A 249 -22.28 3.38 0.50
N ASP A 250 -23.14 4.33 0.15
CA ASP A 250 -24.07 4.24 -0.98
C ASP A 250 -23.30 4.01 -2.29
N TYR A 251 -22.15 4.69 -2.46
CA TYR A 251 -21.31 4.57 -3.65
C TYR A 251 -20.72 3.17 -3.80
N VAL A 252 -20.17 2.62 -2.70
CA VAL A 252 -19.61 1.27 -2.66
C VAL A 252 -20.70 0.21 -2.83
N ALA A 253 -21.90 0.47 -2.31
CA ALA A 253 -23.06 -0.41 -2.48
C ALA A 253 -23.60 -0.43 -3.93
N GLY A 254 -23.24 0.56 -4.75
CA GLY A 254 -23.81 0.75 -6.08
C GLY A 254 -25.23 1.34 -6.05
N ASP A 255 -25.61 1.94 -4.93
CA ASP A 255 -26.93 2.55 -4.71
C ASP A 255 -26.99 4.01 -5.19
N VAL A 256 -25.86 4.58 -5.64
CA VAL A 256 -25.79 5.90 -6.27
C VAL A 256 -25.88 5.74 -7.78
N GLU A 257 -26.94 6.28 -8.40
CA GLU A 257 -26.97 6.51 -9.84
C GLU A 257 -25.77 7.41 -10.18
N THR A 258 -24.82 6.89 -10.95
CA THR A 258 -23.74 7.69 -11.49
C THR A 258 -24.35 8.65 -12.51
N ASP A 259 -24.56 9.90 -12.12
CA ASP A 259 -24.83 10.99 -13.07
C ASP A 259 -23.62 11.08 -14.02
N GLU A 260 -23.74 10.48 -15.20
CA GLU A 260 -22.80 10.63 -16.33
C GLU A 260 -22.82 12.06 -16.89
#